data_AF-S0G1J7-F1
#
_entry.id   AF-S0G1J7-F1
#
_cell.length_a   1.000
_cell.length_b   1.000
_cell.length_c   1.000
_cell.angle_alpha   90.00
_cell.angle_beta   90.00
_cell.angle_gamma   90.00
#
_symmetry.space_group_name_H-M   'P 1'
#
loop_
_entity.id
_entity.type
_entity.pdbx_description
1 polymer ?
#
loop_
_entity_poly.entity_id
_entity_poly.type
_entity_poly.pdbx_seq_one_letter_code
_entity_poly.pdbx_strand_id
1 'polypeptide(L)' 'MGKKYRINTSCPRCGCTATSAMTEEEIKEKYGDVPNIELECHECMMKLEADVQEDDGSDKS' A
#
# COMPACT_ATOMS: atom_id res chain seq x y z
N MET A 1 0.05 -6.63 -20.01
CA MET A 1 -0.61 -5.94 -18.89
C MET A 1 0.41 -5.79 -17.78
N GLY A 2 0.68 -4.57 -17.32
CA GLY A 2 1.53 -4.38 -16.13
C GLY A 2 0.72 -4.78 -14.89
N LYS A 3 1.32 -5.57 -14.01
CA LYS A 3 0.74 -5.85 -12.69
C LYS A 3 0.63 -4.54 -11.93
N LYS A 4 -0.57 -4.20 -11.49
CA LYS A 4 -0.80 -3.05 -10.62
C LYS A 4 -0.92 -3.57 -9.20
N TYR A 5 -0.41 -2.81 -8.25
CA TYR A 5 -0.48 -3.14 -6.85
C TYR A 5 -1.15 -1.99 -6.11
N ARG A 6 -2.02 -2.34 -5.16
CA ARG A 6 -2.67 -1.39 -4.27
C ARG A 6 -2.27 -1.70 -2.84
N ILE A 7 -1.75 -0.68 -2.20
CA ILE A 7 -1.47 -0.65 -0.78
C ILE A 7 -2.68 -0.02 -0.10
N ASN A 8 -3.27 -0.73 0.86
CA ASN A 8 -4.32 -0.19 1.71
C ASN A 8 -3.94 -0.36 3.18
N THR A 9 -3.99 0.73 3.93
CA THR A 9 -3.79 0.69 5.38
C THR A 9 -4.82 1.55 6.10
N SER A 10 -5.11 1.18 7.35
CA SER A 10 -6.03 1.88 8.23
C SER A 10 -5.38 2.03 9.60
N CYS A 11 -5.26 3.25 10.10
CA CYS A 11 -4.69 3.52 11.41
C CYS A 11 -5.73 3.21 12.49
N PRO A 12 -5.52 2.20 13.37
CA PRO A 12 -6.51 1.85 14.39
C PRO A 12 -6.63 2.91 15.50
N ARG A 13 -5.62 3.78 15.64
CA ARG A 13 -5.61 4.86 16.62
C ARG A 13 -6.38 6.09 16.15
N CYS A 14 -6.18 6.51 14.90
CA CYS A 14 -6.77 7.74 14.37
C CYS A 14 -8.02 7.49 13.52
N GLY A 15 -8.20 6.28 12.99
CA GLY A 15 -9.24 5.96 12.01
C GLY A 15 -8.96 6.47 10.60
N CYS A 16 -7.81 7.10 10.34
CA CYS A 16 -7.43 7.52 9.00
C CYS A 16 -7.04 6.33 8.12
N THR A 17 -7.36 6.43 6.84
CA THR A 17 -7.06 5.41 5.83
C THR A 17 -6.11 5.99 4.81
N ALA A 18 -5.16 5.17 4.35
CA ALA A 18 -4.25 5.54 3.29
C ALA A 18 -4.27 4.45 2.22
N THR A 19 -4.50 4.88 0.98
CA THR A 19 -4.52 4.02 -0.21
C THR A 19 -3.52 4.56 -1.21
N SER A 20 -2.67 3.68 -1.75
CA SER A 20 -1.71 4.03 -2.79
C SER A 20 -1.72 2.99 -3.89
N ALA A 21 -1.95 3.41 -5.12
CA ALA A 21 -1.83 2.57 -6.31
C ALA A 21 -0.45 2.81 -6.93
N MET A 22 0.33 1.74 -7.06
CA MET A 22 1.69 1.77 -7.62
C MET A 22 1.91 0.54 -8.51
N THR A 23 2.96 0.56 -9.34
CA THR A 23 3.39 -0.63 -10.09
C THR A 23 4.30 -1.53 -9.24
N GLU A 24 4.55 -2.76 -9.70
CA GLU A 24 5.52 -3.66 -9.04
C GLU A 24 6.90 -3.00 -8.88
N GLU A 25 7.34 -2.32 -9.95
CA GLU A 25 8.64 -1.67 -10.02
C GLU A 25 8.72 -0.53 -9.00
N GLU A 26 7.68 0.31 -8.91
CA GLU A 26 7.64 1.39 -7.93
C GLU A 26 7.63 0.89 -6.49
N ILE A 27 6.92 -0.21 -6.21
CA ILE A 27 6.94 -0.83 -4.88
C ILE A 27 8.32 -1.39 -4.57
N LYS A 28 8.95 -2.10 -5.52
CA LYS A 28 10.31 -2.62 -5.36
C LYS A 28 11.35 -1.52 -5.18
N GLU A 29 11.22 -0.41 -5.90
CA GLU A 29 12.15 0.72 -5.78
C GLU A 29 12.01 1.45 -4.43
N LYS A 30 10.77 1.62 -3.94
CA LYS A 30 10.52 2.36 -2.68
C LYS A 30 10.66 1.50 -1.43
N TYR A 31 10.12 0.29 -1.46
CA TYR A 31 9.96 -0.58 -0.31
C TYR A 31 10.77 -1.88 -0.41
N GLY A 32 11.28 -2.21 -1.60
CA GLY A 32 11.98 -3.47 -1.86
C GLY A 32 11.04 -4.61 -2.21
N ASP A 33 11.60 -5.82 -2.30
CA ASP A 33 10.85 -7.06 -2.53
C ASP A 33 10.37 -7.62 -1.16
N VAL A 34 9.52 -6.87 -0.46
CA VAL A 34 8.98 -7.28 0.85
C VAL A 34 7.47 -7.54 0.76
N PRO A 35 6.97 -8.63 1.38
CA PRO A 35 5.55 -8.95 1.37
C PRO A 35 4.71 -7.98 2.23
N ASN A 36 5.33 -7.29 3.18
CA ASN A 36 4.68 -6.34 4.07
C ASN A 36 5.49 -5.05 4.11
N ILE A 37 4.83 -3.91 3.92
CA ILE A 37 5.49 -2.61 3.97
C ILE A 37 5.20 -1.93 5.32
N GLU A 38 6.24 -1.36 5.93
CA GLU A 38 6.09 -0.50 7.11
C GLU A 38 5.76 0.92 6.65
N LEU A 39 4.59 1.42 7.05
CA LEU A 39 4.13 2.78 6.84
C LEU A 39 4.09 3.53 8.17
N GLU A 40 4.18 4.85 8.09
CA GLU A 40 3.97 5.71 9.25
C GLU A 40 2.70 6.54 9.05
N CYS A 41 1.82 6.53 10.05
CA CYS A 41 0.66 7.40 10.07
C CYS A 41 1.12 8.85 10.28
N HIS A 42 0.91 9.71 9.29
CA HIS A 42 1.31 11.12 9.39
C HIS A 42 0.70 11.85 10.59
N GLU A 43 -0.54 11.53 10.96
CA GLU A 43 -1.27 12.21 12.03
C GLU A 43 -0.76 11.87 13.43
N CYS A 44 -0.41 10.61 13.69
CA CYS A 44 -0.04 10.16 15.03
C CYS A 44 1.34 9.52 15.15
N MET A 45 2.11 9.50 14.04
CA MET A 45 3.44 8.92 13.94
C MET A 45 3.50 7.44 14.38
N MET A 46 2.38 6.72 14.28
CA MET A 46 2.32 5.30 14.56
C MET A 46 2.80 4.51 13.34
N LYS A 47 3.67 3.53 13.58
CA LYS A 47 4.06 2.54 12.58
C LYS A 47 2.90 1.59 12.32
N LEU A 48 2.56 1.42 11.05
CA LEU A 48 1.49 0.58 10.54
C LEU A 48 2.09 -0.40 9.55
N GLU A 49 1.70 -1.65 9.63
CA GLU A 49 2.02 -2.64 8.60
C GLU A 49 0.91 -2.62 7.55
N ALA A 50 1.27 -2.43 6.29
CA ALA A 50 0.33 -2.44 5.20
C ALA A 50 0.59 -3.62 4.27
N ASP A 51 -0.51 -4.21 3.83
CA ASP A 51 -0.50 -5.33 2.91
C ASP A 51 -0.56 -4.82 1.47
N VAL A 52 0.28 -5.40 0.62
CA VAL A 52 0.33 -5.07 -0.81
C VAL A 52 -0.55 -6.06 -1.54
N GLN A 53 -1.69 -5.60 -2.05
CA GLN A 53 -2.59 -6.44 -2.84
C GLN A 53 -2.33 -6.23 -4.33
N GLU A 54 -2.22 -7.32 -5.09
CA GLU A 54 -2.22 -7.29 -6.55
C GLU A 54 -3.60 -6.81 -7.02
N ASP A 55 -3.64 -5.61 -7.60
CA ASP A 55 -4.79 -5.09 -8.32
C ASP A 55 -4.72 -5.68 -9.74
N ASP A 56 -5.15 -6.94 -9.89
CA ASP A 56 -5.40 -7.55 -11.20
C ASP A 56 -6.53 -6.75 -11.84
N GLY A 57 -6.17 -5.78 -12.67
CA GLY A 57 -7.00 -4.70 -13.18
C GLY A 57 -8.30 -5.14 -13.87
N SER A 58 -9.25 -5.59 -13.06
CA SER A 58 -10.63 -5.89 -13.39
C SER A 58 -11.51 -4.66 -13.14
N ASP A 59 -10.98 -3.46 -13.40
CA ASP A 59 -11.81 -2.27 -13.58
C ASP A 59 -12.39 -2.35 -15.00
N LYS A 60 -13.39 -3.23 -15.16
CA LYS A 60 -14.35 -3.12 -16.25
C LYS A 60 -15.29 -1.97 -15.88
N SER A 61 -15.12 -0.80 -16.48
CA SER A 61 -16.26 0.07 -16.81
C SER A 61 -15.93 1.03 -17.94
#